data_AF-A0A814V8A0-F1
#
_entry.id   AF-A0A814V8A0-F1
#
_cell.length_a   1.000
_cell.length_b   1.000
_cell.length_c   1.000
_cell.angle_alpha   90.00
_cell.angle_beta   90.00
_cell.angle_gamma   90.00
#
_symmetry.space_group_name_H-M   'P 1'
#
loop_
_entity.id
_entity.type
_entity.pdbx_description
1 polymer ?
#
loop_
_entity_poly.entity_id
_entity_poly.type
_entity_poly.pdbx_seq_one_letter_code
_entity_poly.pdbx_strand_id
1 'polypeptide(L)'
;MVSATSYLASLMIFSVVLISIVSGKMGMTVAKVSHQNDLAIDFIQCDTTKGCNPYAGDTDCSTKLPVLCKQVDQSPRPAYAMICTANAMPKEFYCGWTMGYIATTPKVAGSSFASIKDVDAYCANTLGPGWVTAEFHDSRYIPGMNGATYANAQWKQWGASNGNNYASGGWGYYSYGNVRSDTRFWMDIIGQPTTCWSR
;
A
#
# COMPACT_ATOMS: atom_id res chain seq x y z
N MET A 1 -15.80 48.54 -70.39
CA MET A 1 -16.48 48.02 -69.19
C MET A 1 -15.80 46.72 -68.81
N VAL A 2 -14.95 46.72 -67.77
CA VAL A 2 -14.54 45.50 -67.07
C VAL A 2 -14.44 45.89 -65.59
N SER A 3 -15.30 45.33 -64.75
CA SER A 3 -15.33 45.53 -63.30
C SER A 3 -14.59 44.37 -62.65
N ALA A 4 -13.54 44.65 -61.88
CA ALA A 4 -12.80 43.66 -61.11
C ALA A 4 -13.26 43.71 -59.65
N THR A 5 -14.07 42.75 -59.23
CA THR A 5 -14.44 42.54 -57.82
C THR A 5 -13.32 41.82 -57.08
N SER A 6 -12.76 42.48 -56.08
CA SER A 6 -11.76 41.94 -55.16
C SER A 6 -12.47 41.24 -53.98
N TYR A 7 -12.22 39.95 -53.77
CA TYR A 7 -12.66 39.23 -52.57
C TYR A 7 -11.51 39.17 -51.56
N LEU A 8 -11.67 39.85 -50.42
CA LEU A 8 -10.80 39.71 -49.26
C LEU A 8 -11.21 38.45 -48.48
N ALA A 9 -10.41 37.38 -48.59
CA ALA A 9 -10.55 36.20 -47.74
C ALA A 9 -9.97 36.50 -46.35
N SER A 10 -10.82 36.57 -45.34
CA SER A 10 -10.41 36.74 -43.94
C SER A 10 -9.94 35.39 -43.39
N LEU A 11 -8.64 35.28 -43.08
CA LEU A 11 -8.05 34.10 -42.45
C LEU A 11 -8.40 34.09 -40.95
N MET A 12 -9.38 33.29 -40.53
CA MET A 12 -9.61 33.03 -39.11
C MET A 12 -8.57 32.04 -38.60
N ILE A 13 -7.63 32.53 -37.80
CA ILE A 13 -6.64 31.71 -37.09
C ILE A 13 -7.34 31.10 -35.87
N PHE A 14 -7.77 29.85 -35.96
CA PHE A 14 -8.18 29.07 -34.80
C PHE A 14 -6.93 28.69 -33.99
N SER A 15 -6.70 29.37 -32.87
CA SER A 15 -5.68 28.96 -31.90
C SER A 15 -6.13 27.68 -31.22
N VAL A 16 -5.56 26.55 -31.63
CA VAL A 16 -5.72 25.26 -30.95
C VAL A 16 -4.93 25.35 -29.64
N VAL A 17 -5.62 25.60 -28.52
CA VAL A 17 -5.03 25.47 -27.19
C VAL A 17 -4.83 23.98 -26.94
N LEU A 18 -3.58 23.52 -27.09
CA LEU A 18 -3.16 22.20 -26.62
C LEU A 18 -3.23 22.18 -25.10
N ILE A 19 -4.33 21.68 -24.55
CA ILE A 19 -4.46 21.38 -23.12
C ILE A 19 -3.62 20.11 -22.89
N SER A 20 -2.39 20.28 -22.43
CA SER A 20 -1.62 19.16 -21.87
C SER A 20 -2.32 18.69 -20.60
N ILE A 21 -3.06 17.59 -20.68
CA ILE A 21 -3.47 16.82 -19.50
C ILE A 21 -2.20 16.28 -18.85
N VAL A 22 -1.71 16.98 -17.82
CA VAL A 22 -0.74 16.40 -16.90
C VAL A 22 -1.47 15.27 -16.19
N SER A 23 -1.25 14.02 -16.63
CA SER A 23 -1.67 12.86 -15.86
C SER A 23 -1.03 12.99 -14.48
N GLY A 24 -1.85 13.11 -13.44
CA GLY A 24 -1.38 13.11 -12.07
C GLY A 24 -0.56 11.85 -11.81
N LYS A 25 0.47 11.97 -10.95
CA LYS A 25 1.20 10.80 -10.46
C LYS A 25 0.21 9.90 -9.73
N MET A 26 0.23 8.61 -10.01
CA MET A 26 -0.63 7.62 -9.37
C MET A 26 0.16 6.87 -8.29
N GLY A 27 -0.45 6.74 -7.12
CA GLY A 27 0.06 5.95 -6.01
C GLY A 27 -0.75 4.66 -5.83
N MET A 28 -0.09 3.64 -5.30
CA MET A 28 -0.74 2.40 -4.89
C MET A 28 -1.44 2.59 -3.55
N THR A 29 -2.63 2.01 -3.42
CA THR A 29 -3.34 1.93 -2.15
C THR A 29 -3.80 0.52 -1.85
N VAL A 30 -4.00 0.22 -0.57
CA VAL A 30 -4.55 -1.06 -0.09
C VAL A 30 -5.79 -0.84 0.76
N ALA A 31 -6.50 -1.92 1.09
CA ALA A 31 -7.65 -1.88 1.97
C ALA A 31 -7.61 -3.01 3.00
N LYS A 32 -8.35 -2.81 4.09
CA LYS A 32 -8.70 -3.91 5.00
C LYS A 32 -9.67 -4.85 4.29
N VAL A 33 -9.34 -6.15 4.30
CA VAL A 33 -10.20 -7.21 3.78
C VAL A 33 -11.08 -7.80 4.89
N SER A 34 -10.49 -8.03 6.07
CA SER A 34 -11.20 -8.59 7.23
C SER A 34 -10.57 -8.16 8.55
N HIS A 35 -11.35 -8.19 9.62
CA HIS A 35 -10.90 -8.05 11.00
C HIS A 35 -11.32 -9.29 11.79
N GLN A 36 -10.43 -9.83 12.63
CA GLN A 36 -10.72 -10.91 13.56
C GLN A 36 -10.70 -10.36 14.99
N ASN A 37 -11.89 -10.17 15.58
CA ASN A 37 -12.07 -9.50 16.88
C ASN A 37 -11.36 -10.25 18.04
N ASP A 38 -11.37 -11.58 18.01
CA ASP A 38 -10.80 -12.45 19.03
C ASP A 38 -9.26 -12.38 19.08
N LEU A 39 -8.63 -12.12 17.94
CA LEU A 39 -7.18 -11.99 17.82
C LEU A 39 -6.72 -10.53 17.72
N ALA A 40 -7.65 -9.58 17.58
CA ALA A 40 -7.39 -8.16 17.33
C ALA A 40 -6.43 -7.95 16.12
N ILE A 41 -6.64 -8.72 15.05
CA ILE A 41 -5.84 -8.64 13.84
C ILE A 41 -6.66 -8.21 12.63
N ASP A 42 -5.98 -7.53 11.72
CA ASP A 42 -6.50 -7.11 10.43
C ASP A 42 -5.78 -7.85 9.32
N PHE A 43 -6.52 -8.24 8.28
CA PHE A 43 -5.96 -8.64 7.01
C PHE A 43 -5.98 -7.46 6.06
N ILE A 44 -4.79 -6.96 5.69
CA ILE A 44 -4.62 -5.91 4.69
C ILE A 44 -4.18 -6.57 3.39
N GLN A 45 -4.78 -6.17 2.27
CA GLN A 45 -4.47 -6.74 0.98
C GLN A 45 -4.54 -5.71 -0.15
N CYS A 46 -3.65 -5.88 -1.12
CA CYS A 46 -3.78 -5.35 -2.46
C CYS A 46 -4.65 -6.30 -3.30
N ASP A 47 -5.95 -6.02 -3.36
CA ASP A 47 -6.90 -6.73 -4.22
C ASP A 47 -7.08 -5.97 -5.54
N THR A 48 -6.59 -6.53 -6.63
CA THR A 48 -6.65 -5.89 -7.96
C THR A 48 -8.06 -5.82 -8.52
N THR A 49 -8.97 -6.68 -8.06
CA THR A 49 -10.40 -6.63 -8.45
C THR A 49 -11.13 -5.49 -7.75
N LYS A 50 -10.57 -4.96 -6.66
CA LYS A 50 -11.14 -3.86 -5.87
C LYS A 50 -10.36 -2.56 -6.03
N GLY A 51 -9.52 -2.45 -7.05
CA GLY A 51 -8.82 -1.21 -7.38
C GLY A 51 -7.48 -1.01 -6.67
N CYS A 52 -6.74 -2.07 -6.35
CA CYS A 52 -5.30 -1.95 -6.06
C CYS A 52 -4.47 -2.21 -7.32
N ASN A 53 -3.41 -1.43 -7.56
CA ASN A 53 -2.47 -1.70 -8.64
C ASN A 53 -1.02 -1.42 -8.24
N PRO A 54 -0.21 -2.45 -7.93
CA PRO A 54 1.17 -2.26 -7.50
C PRO A 54 2.12 -1.89 -8.65
N TYR A 55 1.69 -2.04 -9.90
CA TYR A 55 2.54 -1.85 -11.08
C TYR A 55 2.40 -0.48 -11.74
N ALA A 56 1.19 0.11 -11.70
CA ALA A 56 0.94 1.46 -12.22
C ALA A 56 0.42 2.48 -11.19
N GLY A 57 0.10 2.04 -9.96
CA GLY A 57 -0.68 2.84 -9.02
C GLY A 57 -2.17 2.82 -9.39
N ASP A 58 -3.02 3.13 -8.42
CA ASP A 58 -4.49 3.03 -8.56
C ASP A 58 -5.23 4.29 -8.10
N THR A 59 -4.56 5.18 -7.38
CA THR A 59 -5.17 6.39 -6.82
C THR A 59 -4.33 7.62 -7.15
N ASP A 60 -4.99 8.71 -7.58
CA ASP A 60 -4.32 9.99 -7.83
C ASP A 60 -3.66 10.50 -6.55
N CYS A 61 -2.37 10.85 -6.61
CA CYS A 61 -1.61 11.26 -5.44
C CYS A 61 -2.11 12.54 -4.76
N SER A 62 -2.93 13.36 -5.42
CA SER A 62 -3.59 14.51 -4.80
C SER A 62 -4.75 14.10 -3.87
N THR A 63 -5.23 12.86 -3.95
CA THR A 63 -6.33 12.32 -3.13
C THR A 63 -5.93 12.26 -1.66
N LYS A 64 -6.79 12.75 -0.77
CA LYS A 64 -6.55 12.68 0.67
C LYS A 64 -7.01 11.34 1.24
N LEU A 65 -6.07 10.44 1.51
CA LEU A 65 -6.29 9.14 2.17
C LEU A 65 -5.41 9.01 3.41
N PRO A 66 -5.79 8.17 4.40
CA PRO A 66 -4.90 7.84 5.50
C PRO A 66 -3.65 7.12 4.97
N VAL A 67 -2.50 7.33 5.62
CA VAL A 67 -1.31 6.48 5.42
C VAL A 67 -1.45 5.26 6.32
N LEU A 68 -1.22 4.06 5.77
CA LEU A 68 -1.04 2.87 6.59
C LEU A 68 0.38 2.88 7.17
N CYS A 69 0.47 2.92 8.49
CA CYS A 69 1.73 2.85 9.21
C CYS A 69 1.84 1.51 9.95
N LYS A 70 3.07 1.07 10.16
CA LYS A 70 3.40 -0.12 10.94
C LYS A 70 4.36 0.22 12.08
N GLN A 71 4.36 -0.64 13.08
CA GLN A 71 5.40 -0.72 14.09
C GLN A 71 5.73 -2.20 14.30
N VAL A 72 6.98 -2.59 14.01
CA VAL A 72 7.44 -3.97 14.17
C VAL A 72 8.14 -4.10 15.52
N ASP A 73 7.60 -4.95 16.38
CA ASP A 73 8.10 -5.20 17.74
C ASP A 73 8.47 -6.68 17.98
N GLN A 74 8.52 -7.47 16.91
CA GLN A 74 8.72 -8.92 16.95
C GLN A 74 7.60 -9.70 17.66
N SER A 75 6.39 -9.13 17.69
CA SER A 75 5.21 -9.80 18.21
C SER A 75 5.02 -11.19 17.60
N PRO A 76 4.70 -12.20 18.44
CA PRO A 76 4.46 -13.55 17.94
C PRO A 76 3.27 -13.58 16.98
N ARG A 77 3.35 -14.44 15.98
CA ARG A 77 2.24 -14.69 15.05
C ARG A 77 1.05 -15.34 15.78
N PRO A 78 -0.15 -14.74 15.79
CA PRO A 78 -1.35 -15.40 16.30
C PRO A 78 -1.74 -16.63 15.47
N ALA A 79 -2.56 -17.51 16.05
CA ALA A 79 -3.05 -18.74 15.43
C ALA A 79 -4.18 -18.49 14.40
N TYR A 80 -4.01 -17.52 13.50
CA TYR A 80 -5.04 -17.18 12.52
C TYR A 80 -5.08 -18.19 11.35
N ALA A 81 -6.31 -18.45 10.88
CA ALA A 81 -6.53 -19.20 9.65
C ALA A 81 -6.10 -18.37 8.44
N MET A 82 -5.31 -18.97 7.56
CA MET A 82 -4.84 -18.31 6.34
C MET A 82 -5.88 -18.45 5.24
N ILE A 83 -6.50 -17.34 4.84
CA ILE A 83 -7.57 -17.33 3.83
C ILE A 83 -7.06 -17.19 2.39
N CYS A 84 -5.75 -17.03 2.19
CA CYS A 84 -5.17 -16.86 0.86
C CYS A 84 -4.98 -18.19 0.14
N THR A 85 -5.01 -18.10 -1.18
CA THR A 85 -4.71 -19.22 -2.06
C THR A 85 -3.28 -19.09 -2.58
N ALA A 86 -2.60 -20.22 -2.76
CA ALA A 86 -1.31 -20.24 -3.44
C ALA A 86 -1.48 -19.83 -4.91
N ASN A 87 -0.45 -19.22 -5.48
CA ASN A 87 -0.41 -18.89 -6.91
C ASN A 87 1.03 -19.09 -7.40
N ALA A 88 1.68 -18.07 -7.95
CA ALA A 88 3.10 -18.13 -8.31
C ALA A 88 4.00 -18.41 -7.10
N MET A 89 3.56 -18.03 -5.89
CA MET A 89 4.22 -18.30 -4.63
C MET A 89 3.35 -19.17 -3.70
N PRO A 90 3.93 -19.77 -2.65
CA PRO A 90 3.14 -20.43 -1.59
C PRO A 90 2.11 -19.47 -0.98
N LYS A 91 0.99 -19.97 -0.47
CA LYS A 91 -0.10 -19.14 0.09
C LYS A 91 0.38 -18.19 1.20
N GLU A 92 1.41 -18.60 1.93
CA GLU A 92 2.04 -17.87 3.03
C GLU A 92 2.69 -16.57 2.58
N PHE A 93 3.10 -16.49 1.32
CA PHE A 93 3.57 -15.27 0.69
C PHE A 93 2.49 -14.17 0.67
N TYR A 94 1.23 -14.55 0.44
CA TYR A 94 0.12 -13.63 0.18
C TYR A 94 -0.66 -13.19 1.44
N CYS A 95 -0.43 -13.83 2.58
CA CYS A 95 -0.96 -13.39 3.87
C CYS A 95 -0.12 -13.86 5.04
N GLY A 96 1.12 -13.43 5.05
CA GLY A 96 2.00 -13.65 6.18
C GLY A 96 1.71 -12.71 7.35
N TRP A 97 2.67 -12.58 8.25
CA TRP A 97 2.55 -11.84 9.49
C TRP A 97 3.54 -10.67 9.52
N THR A 98 3.11 -9.48 9.91
CA THR A 98 3.97 -8.28 9.98
C THR A 98 4.92 -8.26 11.17
N MET A 99 4.74 -9.14 12.17
CA MET A 99 5.51 -9.12 13.42
C MET A 99 5.29 -7.85 14.26
N GLY A 100 4.07 -7.30 14.24
CA GLY A 100 3.74 -6.13 15.04
C GLY A 100 2.35 -5.57 14.75
N TYR A 101 2.26 -4.25 14.74
CA TYR A 101 1.02 -3.48 14.69
C TYR A 101 0.91 -2.66 13.42
N ILE A 102 -0.33 -2.41 13.00
CA ILE A 102 -0.69 -1.39 12.03
C ILE A 102 -1.67 -0.39 12.64
N ALA A 103 -1.59 0.83 12.14
CA ALA A 103 -2.53 1.90 12.42
C ALA A 103 -2.56 2.86 11.23
N THR A 104 -3.51 3.79 11.24
CA THR A 104 -3.67 4.77 10.16
C THR A 104 -3.58 6.19 10.68
N THR A 105 -2.98 7.07 9.91
CA THR A 105 -2.92 8.51 10.18
C THR A 105 -4.22 9.22 9.81
N PRO A 106 -4.38 10.54 10.10
CA PRO A 106 -5.36 11.37 9.42
C PRO A 106 -5.18 11.36 7.88
N LYS A 107 -6.24 11.72 7.15
CA LYS A 107 -6.21 11.77 5.68
C LYS A 107 -5.23 12.85 5.20
N VAL A 108 -4.36 12.49 4.26
CA VAL A 108 -3.34 13.37 3.68
C VAL A 108 -3.18 13.06 2.18
N ALA A 109 -2.86 14.08 1.38
CA ALA A 109 -2.56 13.87 -0.03
C ALA A 109 -1.22 13.15 -0.16
N GLY A 110 -1.14 12.06 -0.91
CA GLY A 110 0.14 11.36 -1.12
C GLY A 110 1.22 12.25 -1.72
N SER A 111 0.82 13.24 -2.54
CA SER A 111 1.70 14.24 -3.16
C SER A 111 2.22 15.30 -2.19
N SER A 112 1.82 15.30 -0.91
CA SER A 112 2.39 16.23 0.08
C SER A 112 3.76 15.79 0.60
N PHE A 113 4.18 14.56 0.31
CA PHE A 113 5.45 14.01 0.75
C PHE A 113 6.45 14.04 -0.39
N ALA A 114 7.64 14.58 -0.13
CA ALA A 114 8.71 14.57 -1.12
C ALA A 114 9.38 13.19 -1.18
N SER A 115 9.58 12.55 -0.03
CA SER A 115 10.31 11.28 0.12
C SER A 115 9.65 10.34 1.12
N ILE A 116 10.01 9.05 1.06
CA ILE A 116 9.59 8.05 2.07
C ILE A 116 9.94 8.48 3.50
N LYS A 117 11.07 9.17 3.70
CA LYS A 117 11.48 9.68 5.02
C LYS A 117 10.46 10.67 5.59
N ASP A 118 9.81 11.46 4.73
CA ASP A 118 8.78 12.41 5.16
C ASP A 118 7.49 11.69 5.58
N VAL A 119 7.17 10.58 4.91
CA VAL A 119 6.02 9.74 5.27
C VAL A 119 6.28 9.00 6.59
N ASP A 120 7.49 8.46 6.78
CA ASP A 120 7.89 7.83 8.04
C ASP A 120 7.86 8.84 9.18
N ALA A 121 8.34 10.07 8.97
CA ALA A 121 8.22 11.14 9.95
C ALA A 121 6.76 11.48 10.26
N TYR A 122 5.86 11.46 9.25
CA TYR A 122 4.43 11.67 9.47
C TYR A 122 3.79 10.55 10.31
N CYS A 123 4.13 9.29 10.04
CA CYS A 123 3.73 8.15 10.87
C CYS A 123 4.21 8.32 12.31
N ALA A 124 5.50 8.61 12.50
CA ALA A 124 6.10 8.77 13.83
C ALA A 124 5.50 9.95 14.62
N ASN A 125 5.26 11.09 13.97
CA ASN A 125 4.66 12.26 14.61
C ASN A 125 3.19 12.04 14.98
N THR A 126 2.48 11.17 14.25
CA THR A 126 1.05 10.90 14.47
C THR A 126 0.83 9.81 15.53
N LEU A 127 1.65 8.77 15.51
CA LEU A 127 1.42 7.52 16.26
C LEU A 127 2.48 7.27 17.34
N GLY A 128 3.57 8.05 17.33
CA GLY A 128 4.68 7.95 18.26
C GLY A 128 5.95 7.35 17.65
N PRO A 129 7.08 7.37 18.39
CA PRO A 129 8.35 6.83 17.90
C PRO A 129 8.26 5.35 17.47
N GLY A 130 8.97 5.01 16.39
CA GLY A 130 9.04 3.63 15.87
C GLY A 130 7.94 3.25 14.88
N TRP A 131 6.94 4.12 14.68
CA TRP A 131 5.98 3.97 13.60
C TRP A 131 6.58 4.49 12.29
N VAL A 132 6.52 3.67 11.25
CA VAL A 132 6.98 3.98 9.89
C VAL A 132 5.91 3.60 8.88
N THR A 133 6.06 4.01 7.63
CA THR A 133 5.14 3.67 6.56
C THR A 133 5.10 2.16 6.37
N ALA A 134 3.90 1.61 6.20
CA ALA A 134 3.74 0.21 5.85
C ALA A 134 4.10 -0.01 4.38
N GLU A 135 4.70 -1.17 4.10
CA GLU A 135 5.28 -1.55 2.82
C GLU A 135 4.64 -2.86 2.33
N PHE A 136 4.47 -2.96 1.01
CA PHE A 136 3.79 -4.05 0.34
C PHE A 136 4.32 -5.45 0.69
N HIS A 137 5.63 -5.56 0.93
CA HIS A 137 6.33 -6.80 1.24
C HIS A 137 6.60 -6.99 2.74
N ASP A 138 5.86 -6.32 3.63
CA ASP A 138 6.02 -6.48 5.09
C ASP A 138 5.56 -7.82 5.66
N SER A 139 4.86 -8.60 4.85
CA SER A 139 4.53 -9.98 5.16
C SER A 139 5.81 -10.77 5.50
N ARG A 140 5.84 -11.43 6.67
CA ARG A 140 6.85 -12.43 7.04
C ARG A 140 6.21 -13.80 7.16
N TYR A 141 6.89 -14.83 6.67
CA TYR A 141 6.35 -16.18 6.73
C TYR A 141 7.41 -17.28 6.87
N ILE A 142 6.92 -18.44 7.33
CA ILE A 142 7.64 -19.72 7.34
C ILE A 142 6.88 -20.67 6.42
N PRO A 143 7.52 -21.37 5.46
CA PRO A 143 6.84 -22.35 4.62
C PRO A 143 6.04 -23.37 5.44
N GLY A 144 4.76 -23.54 5.09
CA GLY A 144 3.83 -24.45 5.78
C GLY A 144 3.16 -23.88 7.03
N MET A 145 3.38 -22.61 7.39
CA MET A 145 2.65 -21.99 8.51
C MET A 145 1.15 -21.93 8.24
N ASN A 146 0.36 -22.09 9.29
CA ASN A 146 -1.10 -22.05 9.24
C ASN A 146 -1.66 -21.82 10.66
N GLY A 147 -2.98 -21.87 10.83
CA GLY A 147 -3.62 -21.64 12.14
C GLY A 147 -3.11 -22.56 13.26
N ALA A 148 -2.62 -23.76 12.93
CA ALA A 148 -2.06 -24.73 13.89
C ALA A 148 -0.52 -24.76 13.91
N THR A 149 0.15 -24.48 12.79
CA THR A 149 1.61 -24.61 12.66
C THR A 149 2.32 -23.25 12.61
N TYR A 150 3.41 -23.12 13.37
CA TYR A 150 4.24 -21.91 13.47
C TYR A 150 3.49 -20.68 14.00
N ALA A 151 2.57 -20.90 14.95
CA ALA A 151 1.93 -19.84 15.72
C ALA A 151 2.58 -19.70 17.12
N ASN A 152 2.41 -18.54 17.74
CA ASN A 152 2.74 -18.27 19.14
C ASN A 152 4.18 -18.68 19.52
N ALA A 153 4.33 -19.67 20.41
CA ALA A 153 5.62 -20.16 20.87
C ALA A 153 6.48 -20.74 19.73
N GLN A 154 5.86 -21.42 18.76
CA GLN A 154 6.59 -22.00 17.62
C GLN A 154 7.19 -20.92 16.72
N TRP A 155 6.48 -19.79 16.55
CA TRP A 155 7.00 -18.63 15.82
C TRP A 155 8.27 -18.08 16.49
N LYS A 156 8.20 -17.82 17.81
CA LYS A 156 9.33 -17.30 18.58
C LYS A 156 10.52 -18.27 18.59
N GLN A 157 10.24 -19.57 18.76
CA GLN A 157 11.26 -20.62 18.73
C GLN A 157 11.98 -20.63 17.37
N TRP A 158 11.22 -20.60 16.28
CA TRP A 158 11.81 -20.56 14.94
C TRP A 158 12.67 -19.32 14.73
N GLY A 159 12.17 -18.14 15.13
CA GLY A 159 12.92 -16.89 15.05
C GLY A 159 14.24 -16.94 15.82
N ALA A 160 14.22 -17.44 17.05
CA ALA A 160 15.41 -17.61 17.88
C ALA A 160 16.44 -18.54 17.23
N SER A 161 16.00 -19.63 16.60
CA SER A 161 16.88 -20.57 15.90
C SER A 161 17.41 -20.05 14.55
N ASN A 162 16.78 -19.04 13.96
CA ASN A 162 17.11 -18.55 12.61
C ASN A 162 17.52 -17.07 12.60
N GLY A 163 17.89 -16.49 13.75
CA GLY A 163 18.33 -15.09 13.83
C GLY A 163 17.26 -14.09 13.35
N ASN A 164 15.97 -14.41 13.56
CA ASN A 164 14.83 -13.66 13.04
C ASN A 164 14.78 -13.51 11.50
N ASN A 165 15.44 -14.40 10.76
CA ASN A 165 15.46 -14.37 9.29
C ASN A 165 14.26 -15.12 8.68
N TYR A 166 13.09 -14.49 8.61
CA TYR A 166 11.89 -15.05 7.98
C TYR A 166 11.85 -14.79 6.47
N ALA A 167 11.15 -15.63 5.70
CA ALA A 167 10.86 -15.31 4.31
C ALA A 167 9.95 -14.07 4.22
N SER A 168 10.09 -13.29 3.15
CA SER A 168 9.31 -12.07 2.91
C SER A 168 8.26 -12.31 1.84
N GLY A 169 7.02 -11.89 2.12
CA GLY A 169 5.86 -12.03 1.24
C GLY A 169 5.48 -10.73 0.54
N GLY A 170 4.30 -10.70 -0.08
CA GLY A 170 3.72 -9.52 -0.70
C GLY A 170 2.22 -9.67 -0.90
N TRP A 171 1.56 -8.68 -1.50
CA TRP A 171 0.12 -8.65 -1.80
C TRP A 171 -0.83 -8.59 -0.61
N GLY A 172 -0.45 -9.10 0.55
CA GLY A 172 -1.23 -8.97 1.76
C GLY A 172 -0.54 -9.55 2.98
N TYR A 173 -1.02 -9.15 4.15
CA TYR A 173 -0.53 -9.62 5.43
C TYR A 173 -1.54 -9.40 6.54
N TYR A 174 -1.41 -10.22 7.57
CA TYR A 174 -2.04 -10.02 8.87
C TYR A 174 -1.13 -9.19 9.77
N SER A 175 -1.75 -8.34 10.57
CA SER A 175 -1.09 -7.53 11.61
C SER A 175 -2.04 -7.28 12.76
N TYR A 176 -1.52 -7.05 13.97
CA TYR A 176 -2.36 -6.48 15.03
C TYR A 176 -2.87 -5.11 14.60
N GLY A 177 -4.14 -4.84 14.86
CA GLY A 177 -4.75 -3.57 14.47
C GLY A 177 -6.27 -3.62 14.45
N ASN A 178 -6.85 -2.44 14.31
CA ASN A 178 -8.27 -2.25 14.03
C ASN A 178 -8.47 -0.99 13.16
N VAL A 179 -7.87 -1.00 11.96
CA VAL A 179 -7.98 0.12 11.02
C VAL A 179 -9.39 0.23 10.43
N ARG A 180 -9.70 1.29 9.70
CA ARG A 180 -11.03 1.45 9.11
C ARG A 180 -11.26 0.45 7.96
N SER A 181 -12.51 0.09 7.68
CA SER A 181 -12.89 -0.75 6.53
C SER A 181 -13.58 0.02 5.41
N ASP A 182 -13.89 1.30 5.63
CA ASP A 182 -14.65 2.16 4.72
C ASP A 182 -13.76 3.05 3.84
N THR A 183 -12.45 2.82 3.84
CA THR A 183 -11.47 3.60 3.08
C THR A 183 -10.30 2.73 2.65
N ARG A 184 -9.57 3.24 1.66
CA ARG A 184 -8.25 2.72 1.26
C ARG A 184 -7.15 3.52 1.96
N PHE A 185 -5.94 3.00 1.92
CA PHE A 185 -4.77 3.57 2.59
C PHE A 185 -3.61 3.71 1.62
N TRP A 186 -2.88 4.82 1.72
CA TRP A 186 -1.57 4.93 1.10
C TRP A 186 -0.64 3.88 1.70
N MET A 187 0.09 3.17 0.83
CA MET A 187 1.07 2.17 1.19
C MET A 187 2.30 2.36 0.30
N ASP A 188 3.46 2.02 0.87
CA ASP A 188 4.71 2.05 0.17
C ASP A 188 4.99 0.72 -0.58
N ILE A 189 5.78 0.75 -1.65
CA ILE A 189 6.20 -0.47 -2.37
C ILE A 189 7.61 -0.36 -2.95
N ILE A 190 8.50 -1.24 -2.50
CA ILE A 190 9.91 -1.21 -2.92
C ILE A 190 10.02 -1.73 -4.35
N GLY A 191 10.85 -1.07 -5.16
CA GLY A 191 11.18 -1.52 -6.51
C GLY A 191 10.09 -1.30 -7.56
N GLN A 192 9.02 -0.57 -7.21
CA GLN A 192 7.97 -0.15 -8.15
C GLN A 192 7.86 1.38 -8.19
N PRO A 193 7.58 1.99 -9.35
CA PRO A 193 7.44 3.45 -9.48
C PRO A 193 6.06 3.97 -9.03
N THR A 194 5.37 3.22 -8.16
CA THR A 194 3.93 3.37 -7.87
C THR A 194 3.64 3.97 -6.50
N THR A 195 4.57 4.73 -5.95
CA THR A 195 4.41 5.46 -4.69
C THR A 195 4.30 6.96 -4.98
N CYS A 196 3.56 7.70 -4.16
CA CYS A 196 3.38 9.14 -4.40
C CYS A 196 4.64 9.97 -4.11
N TRP A 197 5.51 9.48 -3.24
CA TRP A 197 6.78 10.07 -2.83
C TRP A 197 7.97 9.51 -3.62
N SER A 198 9.16 10.07 -3.42
CA SER A 198 10.42 9.48 -3.89
C SER A 198 10.93 8.41 -2.91
N ARG A 199 11.75 7.50 -3.42
CA ARG A 199 12.47 6.49 -2.66
C ARG A 199 13.96 6.56 -2.97
#